data_AF-A0A258JP26-F1
#
_entry.id   AF-A0A258JP26-F1
#
_cell.length_a   1.000
_cell.length_b   1.000
_cell.length_c   1.000
_cell.angle_alpha   90.00
_cell.angle_beta   90.00
_cell.angle_gamma   90.00
#
_symmetry.space_group_name_H-M   'P 1'
#
loop_
_entity.id
_entity.type
_entity.pdbx_description
1 polymer ?
#
loop_
_entity_poly.entity_id
_entity_poly.type
_entity_poly.pdbx_seq_one_letter_code
_entity_poly.pdbx_strand_id
1 'polypeptide(L)'
;MAAPRRRSQHERTAETSTRLLNATVDLLHDQGFSRLSTPQIAAQAGVSRGALTHHFSSKEELVTDAINDMLERVTADLHRFAEDISARGGSSDEIVDYIWKMMSDRLFYVTMEYLPEARHNGEFKERLIPVVKKFHAGLDAIWMALADRRGA
;
A
#
# COMPACT_ATOMS: atom_id res chain seq x y z
N MET A 1 9.81 -37.43 -9.70
CA MET A 1 9.33 -36.05 -9.93
C MET A 1 8.01 -35.90 -9.19
N ALA A 2 7.93 -35.03 -8.18
CA ALA A 2 6.70 -34.81 -7.42
C ALA A 2 5.69 -34.00 -8.26
N ALA A 3 4.44 -34.45 -8.33
CA ALA A 3 3.38 -33.76 -9.05
C ALA A 3 3.07 -32.38 -8.43
N PRO A 4 2.66 -31.36 -9.21
CA PRO A 4 2.39 -30.03 -8.68
C PRO A 4 1.23 -30.10 -7.67
N ARG A 5 1.45 -29.59 -6.47
CA ARG A 5 0.43 -29.55 -5.41
C ARG A 5 -0.73 -28.66 -5.90
N ARG A 6 -1.94 -29.24 -6.02
CA ARG A 6 -3.14 -28.53 -6.48
C ARG A 6 -3.47 -27.43 -5.47
N ARG A 7 -3.39 -26.16 -5.91
CA ARG A 7 -3.68 -24.98 -5.09
C ARG A 7 -5.09 -25.08 -4.50
N SER A 8 -5.22 -24.76 -3.22
CA SER A 8 -6.50 -24.66 -2.53
C SER A 8 -7.31 -23.46 -3.06
N GLN A 9 -8.63 -23.48 -2.83
CA GLN A 9 -9.49 -22.37 -3.22
C GLN A 9 -9.06 -21.06 -2.56
N HIS A 10 -8.64 -21.11 -1.29
CA HIS A 10 -8.17 -19.95 -0.53
C HIS A 10 -6.92 -19.32 -1.15
N GLU A 11 -5.93 -20.13 -1.57
CA GLU A 11 -4.72 -19.64 -2.22
C GLU A 11 -5.01 -18.95 -3.56
N ARG A 12 -5.98 -19.48 -4.34
CA ARG A 12 -6.38 -18.87 -5.62
C ARG A 12 -7.11 -17.54 -5.42
N THR A 13 -7.97 -17.48 -4.39
CA THR A 13 -8.63 -16.23 -3.98
C THR A 13 -7.58 -15.19 -3.59
N ALA A 14 -6.65 -15.53 -2.70
CA ALA A 14 -5.59 -14.61 -2.29
C ALA A 14 -4.74 -14.11 -3.46
N GLU A 15 -4.29 -15.02 -4.35
CA GLU A 15 -3.52 -14.67 -5.55
C GLU A 15 -4.28 -13.71 -6.47
N THR A 16 -5.58 -13.93 -6.64
CA THR A 16 -6.44 -13.05 -7.46
C THR A 16 -6.57 -11.67 -6.84
N SER A 17 -6.83 -11.59 -5.52
CA SER A 17 -6.85 -10.32 -4.81
C SER A 17 -5.52 -9.58 -4.96
N THR A 18 -4.38 -10.21 -4.68
CA THR A 18 -3.06 -9.57 -4.80
C THR A 18 -2.80 -9.00 -6.20
N ARG A 19 -3.18 -9.73 -7.26
CA ARG A 19 -3.04 -9.22 -8.64
C ARG A 19 -3.90 -7.98 -8.89
N LEU A 20 -5.13 -7.96 -8.39
CA LEU A 20 -6.03 -6.81 -8.50
C LEU A 20 -5.49 -5.60 -7.72
N LEU A 21 -5.00 -5.80 -6.50
CA LEU A 21 -4.42 -4.73 -5.68
C LEU A 21 -3.19 -4.12 -6.35
N ASN A 22 -2.24 -4.94 -6.80
CA ASN A 22 -1.03 -4.47 -7.49
C ASN A 22 -1.38 -3.68 -8.77
N ALA A 23 -2.25 -4.23 -9.62
CA ALA A 23 -2.69 -3.55 -10.84
C ALA A 23 -3.40 -2.22 -10.54
N THR A 24 -4.14 -2.15 -9.43
CA THR A 24 -4.81 -0.92 -8.99
C THR A 24 -3.79 0.16 -8.64
N VAL A 25 -2.76 -0.15 -7.83
CA VAL A 25 -1.71 0.82 -7.48
C VAL A 25 -0.88 1.21 -8.70
N ASP A 26 -0.62 0.29 -9.64
CA ASP A 26 0.09 0.58 -10.90
C ASP A 26 -0.69 1.59 -11.73
N LEU A 27 -1.97 1.31 -12.00
CA LEU A 27 -2.80 2.20 -12.79
C LEU A 27 -3.10 3.52 -12.08
N LEU A 28 -3.24 3.51 -10.75
CA LEU A 28 -3.42 4.73 -9.97
C LEU A 28 -2.19 5.62 -10.07
N HIS A 29 -0.98 5.05 -9.96
CA HIS A 29 0.27 5.77 -10.14
C HIS A 29 0.41 6.35 -11.56
N ASP A 30 0.06 5.56 -12.58
CA ASP A 30 0.33 5.92 -13.97
C ASP A 30 -0.72 6.85 -14.59
N GLN A 31 -1.98 6.77 -14.14
CA GLN A 31 -3.12 7.43 -14.81
C GLN A 31 -3.95 8.32 -13.87
N GLY A 32 -3.74 8.20 -12.56
CA GLY A 32 -4.51 8.90 -11.54
C GLY A 32 -5.91 8.31 -11.29
N PHE A 33 -6.54 8.73 -10.20
CA PHE A 33 -7.81 8.16 -9.73
C PHE A 33 -8.97 8.39 -10.73
N SER A 34 -9.01 9.56 -11.35
CA SER A 34 -10.12 9.97 -12.23
C SER A 34 -10.25 9.12 -13.50
N ARG A 35 -9.12 8.64 -14.03
CA ARG A 35 -9.07 7.80 -15.24
C ARG A 35 -9.14 6.30 -14.94
N LEU A 36 -9.08 5.93 -13.67
CA LEU A 36 -9.09 4.55 -13.21
C LEU A 36 -10.49 3.93 -13.30
N SER A 37 -10.58 2.72 -13.85
CA SER A 37 -11.84 1.95 -13.91
C SER A 37 -11.63 0.47 -13.60
N THR A 38 -12.65 -0.19 -13.04
CA THR A 38 -12.60 -1.62 -12.71
C THR A 38 -12.34 -2.53 -13.92
N PRO A 39 -12.85 -2.26 -15.15
CA PRO A 39 -12.47 -3.06 -16.32
C PRO A 39 -10.99 -2.93 -16.70
N GLN A 40 -10.39 -1.74 -16.60
CA GLN A 40 -8.95 -1.54 -16.86
C GLN A 40 -8.11 -2.30 -15.83
N ILE A 41 -8.49 -2.24 -14.54
CA ILE A 41 -7.81 -2.97 -13.47
C ILE A 41 -7.89 -4.48 -13.72
N ALA A 42 -9.08 -5.02 -14.05
CA ALA A 42 -9.24 -6.43 -14.35
C ALA A 42 -8.36 -6.88 -15.52
N ALA A 43 -8.33 -6.07 -16.60
CA ALA A 43 -7.50 -6.34 -17.76
C ALA A 43 -6.00 -6.34 -17.42
N GLN A 44 -5.52 -5.30 -16.72
CA GLN A 44 -4.13 -5.18 -16.27
C GLN A 44 -3.73 -6.33 -15.32
N ALA A 45 -4.62 -6.68 -14.40
CA ALA A 45 -4.41 -7.79 -13.47
C ALA A 45 -4.45 -9.16 -14.18
N GLY A 46 -4.98 -9.26 -15.41
CA GLY A 46 -5.25 -10.52 -16.11
C GLY A 46 -6.33 -11.37 -15.42
N VAL A 47 -7.33 -10.70 -14.83
CA VAL A 47 -8.43 -11.29 -14.07
C VAL A 47 -9.74 -11.04 -14.80
N SER A 48 -10.68 -11.99 -14.78
CA SER A 48 -11.97 -11.80 -15.44
C SER A 48 -12.83 -10.78 -14.68
N ARG A 49 -13.75 -10.11 -15.38
CA ARG A 49 -14.72 -9.20 -14.75
C ARG A 49 -15.54 -9.89 -13.65
N GLY A 50 -16.00 -11.12 -13.91
CA GLY A 50 -16.76 -11.91 -12.93
C GLY A 50 -15.95 -12.19 -11.67
N ALA A 51 -14.67 -12.56 -11.82
CA ALA A 51 -13.79 -12.73 -10.67
C ALA A 51 -13.60 -11.40 -9.92
N LEU A 52 -13.33 -10.28 -10.60
CA LEU A 52 -13.23 -8.97 -9.93
C LEU A 52 -14.49 -8.67 -9.09
N THR A 53 -15.69 -8.83 -9.67
CA THR A 53 -16.94 -8.54 -8.96
C THR A 53 -17.24 -9.50 -7.80
N HIS A 54 -16.62 -10.69 -7.78
CA HIS A 54 -16.67 -11.59 -6.61
C HIS A 54 -15.74 -11.14 -5.49
N HIS A 55 -14.67 -10.41 -5.81
CA HIS A 55 -13.67 -9.95 -4.85
C HIS A 55 -13.96 -8.55 -4.31
N PHE A 56 -14.46 -7.65 -5.15
CA PHE A 56 -14.69 -6.24 -4.81
C PHE A 56 -16.02 -5.76 -5.37
N SER A 57 -16.78 -5.05 -4.54
CA SER A 57 -18.13 -4.58 -4.84
C SER A 57 -18.12 -3.21 -5.52
N SER A 58 -17.08 -2.41 -5.31
CA SER A 58 -16.93 -1.09 -5.92
C SER A 58 -15.49 -0.74 -6.30
N LYS A 59 -15.32 0.33 -7.09
CA LYS A 59 -14.00 0.88 -7.41
C LYS A 59 -13.33 1.42 -6.14
N GLU A 60 -14.11 2.09 -5.31
CA GLU A 60 -13.68 2.73 -4.07
C GLU A 60 -13.15 1.69 -3.07
N GLU A 61 -13.85 0.56 -2.91
CA GLU A 61 -13.40 -0.56 -2.09
C GLU A 61 -12.07 -1.12 -2.60
N LEU A 62 -11.98 -1.44 -3.89
CA LEU A 62 -10.76 -1.96 -4.50
C LEU A 62 -9.58 -1.00 -4.35
N VAL A 63 -9.80 0.30 -4.56
CA VAL A 63 -8.73 1.31 -4.41
C VAL A 63 -8.33 1.48 -2.95
N THR A 64 -9.27 1.50 -2.01
CA THR A 64 -8.94 1.57 -0.58
C THR A 64 -8.10 0.36 -0.16
N ASP A 65 -8.50 -0.84 -0.53
CA ASP A 65 -7.77 -2.07 -0.16
C ASP A 65 -6.38 -2.09 -0.81
N ALA A 66 -6.25 -1.59 -2.04
CA ALA A 66 -4.97 -1.52 -2.74
C ALA A 66 -4.01 -0.53 -2.06
N ILE A 67 -4.53 0.63 -1.63
CA ILE A 67 -3.78 1.61 -0.84
C ILE A 67 -3.40 1.00 0.52
N ASN A 68 -4.31 0.28 1.19
CA ASN A 68 -4.01 -0.35 2.46
C ASN A 68 -2.87 -1.38 2.34
N ASP A 69 -2.92 -2.29 1.36
CA ASP A 69 -1.84 -3.28 1.13
C ASP A 69 -0.50 -2.59 0.82
N MET A 70 -0.51 -1.51 0.03
CA MET A 70 0.69 -0.71 -0.22
C MET A 70 1.25 -0.09 1.07
N LEU A 71 0.41 0.57 1.87
CA LEU A 71 0.83 1.23 3.12
C LEU A 71 1.28 0.22 4.18
N GLU A 72 0.70 -0.98 4.22
CA GLU A 72 1.15 -2.07 5.10
C GLU A 72 2.56 -2.54 4.74
N ARG A 73 2.87 -2.67 3.45
CA ARG A 73 4.24 -3.01 2.99
C ARG A 73 5.24 -1.92 3.37
N VAL A 74 4.89 -0.66 3.13
CA VAL A 74 5.74 0.50 3.50
C VAL A 74 5.96 0.53 5.01
N THR A 75 4.92 0.32 5.82
CA THR A 75 5.03 0.27 7.29
C THR A 75 5.97 -0.85 7.72
N ALA A 76 5.88 -2.03 7.09
CA ALA A 76 6.75 -3.15 7.39
C ALA A 76 8.21 -2.88 7.01
N ASP A 77 8.46 -2.22 5.87
CA ASP A 77 9.81 -1.79 5.47
C ASP A 77 10.37 -0.76 6.46
N LEU A 78 9.55 0.18 6.90
CA LEU A 78 9.91 1.21 7.87
C LEU A 78 10.27 0.61 9.24
N HIS A 79 9.50 -0.38 9.73
CA HIS A 79 9.84 -1.10 10.96
C HIS A 79 11.19 -1.83 10.84
N ARG A 80 11.42 -2.56 9.73
CA ARG A 80 12.70 -3.25 9.49
C ARG A 80 13.87 -2.28 9.47
N PHE A 81 13.71 -1.14 8.82
CA PHE A 81 14.73 -0.10 8.78
C PHE A 81 15.02 0.47 10.18
N ALA A 82 13.97 0.79 10.96
CA ALA A 82 14.12 1.33 12.31
C ALA A 82 14.81 0.33 13.27
N GLU A 83 14.47 -0.96 13.18
CA GLU A 83 15.11 -2.04 13.95
C GLU A 83 16.60 -2.17 13.59
N ASP A 84 16.95 -2.17 12.30
CA ASP A 84 18.33 -2.25 11.83
C ASP A 84 19.17 -1.06 12.31
N ILE A 85 18.68 0.16 12.09
CA ILE A 85 19.35 1.40 12.50
C ILE A 85 19.58 1.41 14.01
N SER A 86 18.56 1.03 14.80
CA SER A 86 18.67 0.99 16.27
C SER A 86 19.70 -0.05 16.73
N ALA A 87 19.73 -1.22 16.10
CA ALA A 87 20.66 -2.29 16.46
C ALA A 87 22.13 -1.96 16.16
N ARG A 88 22.41 -1.29 15.04
CA ARG A 88 23.79 -0.96 14.62
C ARG A 88 24.26 0.44 14.99
N GLY A 89 23.39 1.27 15.56
CA GLY A 89 23.69 2.67 15.89
C GLY A 89 23.79 3.58 14.65
N GLY A 90 22.94 3.37 13.64
CA GLY A 90 22.95 4.14 12.38
C GLY A 90 22.66 5.62 12.60
N SER A 91 23.19 6.48 11.73
CA SER A 91 23.19 7.95 11.85
C SER A 91 21.83 8.60 11.57
N SER A 92 21.65 9.85 12.01
CA SER A 92 20.48 10.65 11.65
C SER A 92 20.41 10.92 10.14
N ASP A 93 21.54 11.03 9.46
CA ASP A 93 21.59 11.25 8.01
C ASP A 93 20.98 10.07 7.24
N GLU A 94 21.25 8.83 7.67
CA GLU A 94 20.64 7.63 7.08
C GLU A 94 19.12 7.62 7.27
N ILE A 95 18.62 8.11 8.40
CA ILE A 95 17.18 8.23 8.67
C ILE A 95 16.57 9.30 7.75
N VAL A 96 17.23 10.44 7.61
CA VAL A 96 16.79 11.52 6.70
C VAL A 96 16.77 11.03 5.25
N ASP A 97 17.80 10.32 4.81
CA ASP A 97 17.89 9.73 3.46
C ASP A 97 16.76 8.73 3.20
N TYR A 98 16.43 7.91 4.19
CA TYR A 98 15.31 6.97 4.09
C TYR A 98 13.96 7.69 3.97
N ILE A 99 13.72 8.71 4.82
CA ILE A 99 12.51 9.53 4.74
C ILE A 99 12.43 10.25 3.40
N TRP A 100 13.53 10.84 2.95
CA TRP A 100 13.60 11.53 1.65
C TRP A 100 13.26 10.59 0.50
N LYS A 101 13.86 9.40 0.49
CA LYS A 101 13.57 8.38 -0.53
C LYS A 101 12.09 7.98 -0.51
N MET A 102 11.55 7.67 0.67
CA MET A 102 10.12 7.32 0.83
C MET A 102 9.20 8.43 0.31
N MET A 103 9.54 9.70 0.57
CA MET A 103 8.79 10.88 0.13
C MET A 103 9.04 11.27 -1.34
N SER A 104 10.08 10.74 -1.98
CA SER A 104 10.44 11.02 -3.38
C SER A 104 10.09 9.87 -4.33
N ASP A 105 9.67 8.73 -3.77
CA ASP A 105 9.33 7.52 -4.50
C ASP A 105 7.82 7.40 -4.74
N ARG A 106 7.43 6.25 -5.29
CA ARG A 106 6.07 5.86 -5.70
C ARG A 106 4.98 6.16 -4.66
N LEU A 107 5.27 6.01 -3.37
CA LEU A 107 4.30 6.27 -2.29
C LEU A 107 3.74 7.69 -2.36
N PHE A 108 4.63 8.67 -2.55
CA PHE A 108 4.25 10.07 -2.56
C PHE A 108 3.34 10.39 -3.75
N TYR A 109 3.70 9.93 -4.94
CA TYR A 109 2.91 10.17 -6.15
C TYR A 109 1.52 9.53 -6.04
N VAL A 110 1.43 8.28 -5.59
CA VAL A 110 0.12 7.63 -5.37
C VAL A 110 -0.72 8.40 -4.35
N THR A 111 -0.09 8.91 -3.29
CA THR A 111 -0.78 9.73 -2.27
C THR A 111 -1.35 11.02 -2.85
N MET A 112 -0.60 11.69 -3.74
CA MET A 112 -1.07 12.90 -4.42
C MET A 112 -2.24 12.64 -5.37
N GLU A 113 -2.43 11.41 -5.85
CA GLU A 113 -3.54 11.06 -6.74
C GLU A 113 -4.85 10.77 -5.99
N TYR A 114 -4.81 10.08 -4.84
CA TYR A 114 -6.04 9.72 -4.13
C TYR A 114 -6.51 10.76 -3.11
N LEU A 115 -5.63 11.61 -2.58
CA LEU A 115 -6.01 12.65 -1.60
C LEU A 115 -6.98 13.71 -2.17
N PRO A 116 -6.81 14.21 -3.40
CA PRO A 116 -7.77 15.13 -4.01
C PRO A 116 -9.17 14.54 -4.13
N GLU A 117 -9.25 13.25 -4.52
CA GLU A 117 -10.52 12.52 -4.64
C GLU A 117 -11.25 12.47 -3.30
N ALA A 118 -10.56 12.13 -2.22
CA ALA A 118 -11.13 12.06 -0.87
C ALA A 118 -11.70 13.40 -0.38
N ARG A 119 -11.35 14.53 -1.03
CA ARG A 119 -11.85 15.86 -0.68
C ARG A 119 -13.29 16.08 -1.12
N HIS A 120 -13.76 15.37 -2.15
CA HIS A 120 -15.11 15.50 -2.71
C HIS A 120 -15.88 14.18 -2.79
N ASN A 121 -15.24 13.04 -2.49
CA ASN A 121 -15.88 11.73 -2.42
C ASN A 121 -15.98 11.25 -0.96
N GLY A 122 -17.17 11.41 -0.37
CA GLY A 122 -17.42 11.12 1.04
C GLY A 122 -17.27 9.64 1.40
N GLU A 123 -17.82 8.74 0.59
CA GLU A 123 -17.72 7.30 0.81
C GLU A 123 -16.25 6.84 0.76
N PHE A 124 -15.51 7.27 -0.26
CA PHE A 124 -14.10 6.94 -0.39
C PHE A 124 -13.27 7.48 0.78
N LYS A 125 -13.55 8.70 1.23
CA LYS A 125 -12.89 9.31 2.40
C LYS A 125 -13.13 8.50 3.67
N GLU A 126 -14.37 8.08 3.93
CA GLU A 126 -14.72 7.29 5.12
C GLU A 126 -13.95 5.97 5.17
N ARG A 127 -13.80 5.30 4.01
CA ARG A 127 -13.00 4.08 3.86
C ARG A 127 -11.50 4.30 4.04
N LEU A 128 -10.98 5.44 3.57
CA LEU A 128 -9.56 5.80 3.65
C LEU A 128 -9.09 6.19 5.05
N ILE A 129 -9.93 6.85 5.86
CA ILE A 129 -9.55 7.34 7.20
C ILE A 129 -8.90 6.25 8.08
N PRO A 130 -9.49 5.06 8.27
CA PRO A 130 -8.88 4.03 9.12
C PRO A 130 -7.54 3.54 8.56
N VAL A 131 -7.42 3.42 7.23
CA VAL A 131 -6.19 3.00 6.54
C VAL A 131 -5.05 3.99 6.80
N VAL A 132 -5.31 5.29 6.61
CA VAL A 132 -4.31 6.35 6.83
C VAL A 132 -3.95 6.47 8.32
N LYS A 133 -4.92 6.32 9.24
CA LYS A 133 -4.64 6.31 10.68
C LYS A 133 -3.71 5.18 11.08
N LYS A 134 -3.94 3.96 10.54
CA LYS A 134 -3.07 2.81 10.77
C LYS A 134 -1.65 3.05 10.26
N PHE A 135 -1.53 3.61 9.06
CA PHE A 135 -0.23 3.98 8.49
C PHE A 135 0.52 4.99 9.37
N HIS A 136 -0.14 6.08 9.79
CA HIS A 136 0.48 7.07 10.66
C HIS A 136 0.92 6.49 12.01
N ALA A 137 0.13 5.60 12.61
CA ALA A 137 0.54 4.90 13.83
C ALA A 137 1.78 4.02 13.62
N GLY A 138 2.01 3.51 12.41
CA GLY A 138 3.22 2.78 12.04
C GLY A 138 4.47 3.67 11.88
N LEU A 139 4.29 4.94 11.50
CA LEU A 139 5.41 5.88 11.34
C LEU A 139 6.11 6.24 12.66
N ASP A 140 5.43 6.04 13.80
CA ASP A 140 5.96 6.35 15.14
C ASP A 140 7.26 5.58 15.45
N ALA A 141 7.53 4.47 14.75
CA ALA A 141 8.76 3.67 14.94
C ALA A 141 10.05 4.43 14.59
N ILE A 142 10.06 5.26 13.53
CA ILE A 142 11.25 6.08 13.19
C ILE A 142 11.49 7.15 14.25
N TRP A 143 10.40 7.79 14.74
CA TRP A 143 10.50 8.82 15.76
C TRP A 143 11.02 8.27 17.08
N MET A 144 10.61 7.06 17.47
CA MET A 144 11.14 6.38 18.65
C MET A 144 12.64 6.05 18.49
N ALA A 145 13.07 5.54 17.33
CA ALA A 145 14.49 5.29 17.05
C ALA A 145 15.36 6.57 17.14
N LEU A 146 14.83 7.73 16.72
CA LEU A 146 15.49 9.02 16.88
C LEU A 146 15.51 9.51 18.34
N ALA A 147 14.42 9.29 19.08
CA ALA A 147 14.26 9.77 20.45
C ALA A 147 15.18 9.04 21.44
N ASP A 148 15.33 7.72 21.29
CA ASP A 148 16.21 6.90 22.16
C ASP A 148 17.67 7.35 22.12
N ARG A 149 18.13 7.96 21.02
CA ARG A 149 19.51 8.48 20.91
C ARG A 149 19.76 9.79 21.64
N ARG A 150 18.73 10.60 21.93
CA ARG A 150 18.92 11.88 22.64
C ARG A 150 19.06 11.70 24.15
N GLY A 151 18.90 10.48 24.67
CA GLY A 151 19.06 10.14 26.07
C GLY A 151 20.36 9.42 26.45
N ALA A 152 21.29 9.24 25.51
CA ALA A 152 22.58 8.55 25.71
C ALA A 152 23.78 9.49 25.56
#